data_AF-A0A4U3MLS2-F1
#
_entry.id   AF-A0A4U3MLS2-F1
#
_cell.length_a   1.000
_cell.length_b   1.000
_cell.length_c   1.000
_cell.angle_alpha   90.00
_cell.angle_beta   90.00
_cell.angle_gamma   90.00
#
_symmetry.space_group_name_H-M   'P 1'
#
loop_
_entity.id
_entity.type
_entity.pdbx_description
1 polymer ?
#
loop_
_entity_poly.entity_id
_entity_poly.type
_entity_poly.pdbx_seq_one_letter_code
_entity_poly.pdbx_strand_id
1 'polypeptide(L)' 'MHLKNNQTLANGATVTIYPTTTESTNYVVYLHGGGMIYGTKSDLPEELKELFTSNGYTVLALDYLLAPNTKIDHIL' A
#
# COMPACT_ATOMS: atom_id res chain seq x y z
N MET A 1 17.55 6.20 6.94
CA MET A 1 16.25 6.77 6.54
C MET A 1 15.91 6.15 5.19
N HIS A 2 15.03 5.15 5.14
CA HIS A 2 14.67 4.50 3.88
C HIS A 2 13.71 5.43 3.12
N LEU A 3 14.08 5.76 1.88
CA LEU A 3 13.34 6.68 1.03
C LEU A 3 11.98 6.08 0.68
N LYS A 4 10.91 6.66 1.23
CA LYS A 4 9.53 6.46 0.75
C LYS A 4 9.51 6.75 -0.74
N ASN A 5 9.15 5.77 -1.56
CA ASN A 5 8.99 5.96 -3.00
C ASN A 5 7.52 5.76 -3.39
N ASN A 6 6.97 6.71 -4.15
CA ASN A 6 5.65 6.54 -4.76
C ASN A 6 5.83 6.18 -6.23
N GLN A 7 5.12 5.15 -6.68
CA GLN A 7 5.09 4.74 -8.08
C GLN A 7 3.66 4.75 -8.59
N THR A 8 3.48 5.14 -9.85
CA THR A 8 2.20 5.07 -10.57
C THR A 8 2.22 3.86 -11.49
N LEU A 9 1.20 3.02 -11.41
CA LEU A 9 1.03 1.84 -12.24
C LEU A 9 0.37 2.20 -13.57
N ALA A 10 0.39 1.27 -14.53
CA ALA A 10 -0.14 1.51 -15.88
C ALA A 10 -1.63 1.88 -15.91
N ASN A 11 -2.41 1.47 -14.91
CA ASN A 11 -3.84 1.81 -14.76
C ASN A 11 -4.07 3.11 -13.99
N GLY A 12 -3.03 3.86 -13.64
CA GLY A 12 -3.10 5.11 -12.88
C GLY A 12 -3.18 4.95 -11.36
N ALA A 13 -3.31 3.72 -10.82
CA ALA A 13 -3.22 3.49 -9.39
C ALA A 13 -1.82 3.84 -8.87
N THR A 14 -1.71 4.32 -7.62
CA THR A 14 -0.41 4.62 -7.02
C THR A 14 -0.10 3.69 -5.86
N VAL A 15 1.17 3.34 -5.72
CA VAL A 15 1.69 2.51 -4.63
C VAL A 15 2.79 3.27 -3.89
N THR A 16 2.73 3.25 -2.57
CA THR A 16 3.86 3.65 -1.71
C THR A 16 4.67 2.42 -1.35
N ILE A 17 5.96 2.45 -1.67
CA ILE A 17 6.90 1.35 -1.44
C ILE A 17 7.73 1.67 -0.19
N TYR A 18 7.68 0.76 0.78
CA TYR A 18 8.50 0.76 1.98
C TYR A 18 9.46 -0.43 1.92
N PRO A 19 10.70 -0.22 1.43
CA PRO A 19 11.66 -1.30 1.27
C PRO A 19 12.13 -1.83 2.63
N THR A 20 12.44 -3.13 2.68
CA THR A 20 13.20 -3.72 3.78
C THR A 20 14.64 -3.20 3.78
N THR A 21 15.33 -3.32 4.92
CA THR A 21 16.75 -2.96 5.05
C THR A 21 17.70 -3.98 4.40
N THR A 22 17.20 -5.17 4.08
CA THR A 22 17.91 -6.26 3.41
C THR A 22 17.38 -6.46 1.99
N GLU A 23 18.24 -6.93 1.07
CA GLU A 23 17.77 -7.45 -0.21
C GLU A 23 16.79 -8.60 0.07
N SER A 24 15.53 -8.39 -0.28
CA SER A 24 14.44 -9.33 -0.04
C SER A 24 13.57 -9.45 -1.29
N THR A 25 13.14 -10.67 -1.56
CA THR A 25 12.15 -11.00 -2.60
C THR A 25 10.72 -11.09 -2.04
N ASN A 26 10.52 -10.81 -0.74
CA ASN A 26 9.23 -10.96 -0.07
C ASN A 26 8.49 -9.62 0.03
N TYR A 27 7.18 -9.67 -0.21
CA TYR A 27 6.33 -8.49 -0.26
C TYR A 27 5.04 -8.69 0.52
N VAL A 28 4.53 -7.60 1.08
CA VAL A 28 3.17 -7.51 1.64
C VAL A 28 2.46 -6.38 0.90
N VAL A 29 1.28 -6.68 0.35
CA VAL A 29 0.40 -5.66 -0.22
C VAL A 29 -0.55 -5.18 0.87
N TYR A 30 -0.51 -3.89 1.17
CA TYR A 30 -1.38 -3.26 2.15
C TYR A 30 -2.56 -2.58 1.44
N LEU A 31 -3.76 -3.02 1.78
CA LEU A 31 -5.03 -2.42 1.38
C LEU A 31 -5.58 -1.65 2.59
N HIS A 32 -5.79 -0.35 2.40
CA HIS A 32 -6.25 0.54 3.46
C HIS A 32 -7.70 0.27 3.88
N GLY A 33 -8.10 0.83 5.02
CA GLY A 33 -9.46 0.73 5.53
C GLY A 33 -10.44 1.73 4.88
N GLY A 34 -11.60 1.94 5.53
CA GLY A 34 -12.58 2.96 5.11
C GLY A 34 -13.76 2.44 4.28
N GLY A 35 -14.01 1.13 4.35
CA GLY A 35 -15.24 0.51 3.83
C GLY A 35 -15.44 0.66 2.31
N MET A 36 -14.35 0.84 1.56
CA MET A 36 -14.36 1.16 0.13
C MET A 36 -14.99 2.52 -0.24
N ILE A 37 -15.36 3.35 0.74
CA ILE A 37 -16.01 4.65 0.51
C ILE A 37 -15.02 5.81 0.69
N TYR A 38 -14.09 5.66 1.64
CA TYR A 38 -13.04 6.63 1.93
C TYR A 38 -11.76 5.89 2.32
N GLY A 39 -10.71 6.65 2.64
CA GLY A 39 -9.44 6.12 3.10
C GLY A 39 -8.29 6.51 2.18
N THR A 40 -7.09 6.12 2.57
CA THR A 40 -5.87 6.37 1.80
C THR A 40 -4.81 5.35 2.19
N LYS A 41 -3.98 4.90 1.25
CA LYS A 41 -2.80 4.06 1.53
C LYS A 41 -1.83 4.64 2.59
N SER A 42 -1.96 5.93 2.92
CA SER A 42 -1.17 6.60 3.95
C SER A 42 -1.68 6.35 5.38
N ASP A 43 -2.80 5.64 5.55
CA ASP A 43 -3.31 5.26 6.87
C ASP A 43 -2.57 4.05 7.49
N LEU A 44 -1.62 3.46 6.76
CA LEU A 44 -0.73 2.40 7.24
C LEU A 44 -0.02 2.85 8.53
N PRO A 45 -0.30 2.21 9.69
CA PRO A 45 0.35 2.55 10.95
C PRO A 45 1.86 2.27 10.90
N GLU A 46 2.64 3.11 11.57
CA GLU A 46 4.10 3.00 11.62
C GLU A 46 4.53 1.65 12.21
N GLU A 47 3.89 1.22 13.28
CA GLU A 47 4.19 -0.03 13.98
C GLU A 47 3.94 -1.25 13.08
N LEU A 48 2.88 -1.22 12.27
CA LEU A 48 2.56 -2.30 11.33
C LEU A 48 3.56 -2.34 10.16
N LYS A 49 3.94 -1.16 9.65
CA LYS A 49 4.99 -1.05 8.63
C LYS A 49 6.33 -1.57 9.16
N GLU A 50 6.72 -1.19 10.38
CA GLU A 50 7.95 -1.65 11.01
C GLU A 50 7.93 -3.16 11.26
N LEU A 51 6.80 -3.72 11.72
CA LEU A 51 6.64 -5.15 11.89
C LEU A 51 6.95 -5.92 10.60
N PHE A 52 6.43 -5.49 9.45
CA PHE A 52 6.72 -6.16 8.19
C PHE A 52 8.15 -5.92 7.70
N THR A 53 8.61 -4.67 7.68
CA THR A 53 9.92 -4.31 7.12
C THR A 53 11.09 -4.87 7.94
N SER A 54 10.95 -4.96 9.27
CA SER A 54 11.94 -5.60 10.15
C SER A 54 11.99 -7.13 9.99
N ASN A 55 10.90 -7.75 9.51
CA ASN A 55 10.83 -9.19 9.22
C ASN A 55 11.12 -9.52 7.75
N GLY A 56 11.73 -8.58 7.01
CA GLY A 56 12.19 -8.82 5.64
C GLY A 56 11.09 -8.75 4.59
N TYR A 57 9.98 -8.06 4.84
CA TYR A 57 8.92 -7.84 3.84
C TYR A 57 8.91 -6.38 3.37
N THR A 58 9.01 -6.18 2.06
CA THR A 58 8.77 -4.85 1.47
C THR A 58 7.27 -4.61 1.46
N VAL A 59 6.82 -3.49 2.04
CA VAL A 59 5.40 -3.14 2.08
C VAL A 59 5.04 -2.31 0.85
N LEU A 60 3.99 -2.74 0.15
CA LEU A 60 3.39 -2.07 -1.00
C LEU A 60 2.00 -1.56 -0.58
N ALA A 61 1.91 -0.31 -0.12
CA ALA A 61 0.63 0.30 0.25
C ALA A 61 -0.05 0.87 -1.00
N LEU A 62 -1.23 0.36 -1.35
CA LEU A 62 -1.85 0.57 -2.66
C LEU A 62 -3.10 1.47 -2.56
N ASP A 63 -3.24 2.44 -3.46
CA ASP A 63 -4.52 3.10 -3.69
C ASP A 63 -5.44 2.20 -4.54
N TYR A 64 -6.72 2.20 -4.20
CA TYR A 64 -7.76 1.57 -4.99
C TYR A 64 -8.95 2.52 -5.20
N LEU A 65 -9.82 2.20 -6.16
CA LEU A 65 -10.98 3.04 -6.50
C LEU A 65 -11.99 3.05 -5.35
N LEU A 66 -12.71 4.16 -5.17
CA LEU A 66 -13.69 4.30 -4.09
C LEU A 66 -15.12 4.36 -4.61
N ALA A 67 -16.04 3.75 -3.89
CA ALA A 67 -17.46 3.92 -4.06
C ALA A 67 -17.92 5.24 -3.41
N PRO A 68 -19.01 5.86 -3.90
CA PRO A 68 -19.88 5.40 -4.99
C PRO A 68 -19.38 5.76 -6.40
N ASN A 69 -18.24 6.44 -6.53
CA ASN A 69 -17.67 6.82 -7.83
C ASN A 69 -17.36 5.61 -8.71
N THR A 70 -17.04 4.47 -8.09
CA THR A 70 -16.85 3.17 -8.73
C THR A 70 -17.78 2.15 -8.10
N LYS A 71 -18.33 1.22 -8.90
CA LYS A 71 -19.12 0.10 -8.38
C LYS A 71 -18.21 -0.91 -7.68
N ILE A 72 -18.72 -1.58 -6.64
CA ILE A 72 -17.91 -2.48 -5.80
C ILE A 72 -17.25 -3.61 -6.60
N ASP A 73 -17.93 -4.14 -7.62
CA ASP A 73 -17.42 -5.15 -8.54
C ASP A 73 -16.32 -4.64 -9.51
N HIS A 74 -15.96 -3.36 -9.41
CA HIS A 74 -14.85 -2.74 -10.12
C HIS A 74 -13.78 -2.14 -9.19
N ILE A 75 -13.90 -2.33 -7.86
CA ILE A 75 -12.89 -1.91 -6.87
C ILE A 75 -12.05 -3.14 -6.52
N LEU A 76 -10.92 -3.30 -7.24
CA LEU A 76 -9.97 -4.43 -7.20
C LEU A 76 -10.32 -5.62 -8.10
#